data_AF-A0A2V9Y3V9-F1
#
_entry.id   AF-A0A2V9Y3V9-F1
#
_cell.length_a   1.000
_cell.length_b   1.000
_cell.length_c   1.000
_cell.angle_alpha   90.00
_cell.angle_beta   90.00
_cell.angle_gamma   90.00
#
_symmetry.space_group_name_H-M   'P 1'
#
loop_
_entity.id
_entity.type
_entity.pdbx_description
1 polymer ?
#
loop_
_entity_poly.entity_id
_entity_poly.type
_entity_poly.pdbx_seq_one_letter_code
_entity_poly.pdbx_strand_id
1 'polypeptide(L)'
;MAQKKEDSGFTITDRRLFTPEGELRSEIPEDAPPKPVSEPAPGKQTATAPDPNMPPTPSAAEQKAQADAYRKSSKDLDARVELSGHSAKELEMTFERFLASLYMSAMMQLGLMHEEGEQPHVDLVGARQTIDTLGLLSEKTKGNLTSGEENFLQNCLYELRIAYVEVTNALARPPQAPGAATGTTGR
;
A
#
# COMPACT_ATOMS: atom_id res chain seq x y z
N MET A 1 3.84 -66.32 24.25
CA MET A 1 3.74 -64.85 24.12
C MET A 1 4.46 -64.45 22.84
N ALA A 2 3.73 -64.02 21.83
CA ALA A 2 4.25 -63.65 20.51
C ALA A 2 4.50 -62.14 20.45
N GLN A 3 5.59 -61.71 19.80
CA GLN A 3 5.70 -60.35 19.30
C GLN A 3 6.52 -60.33 18.01
N LYS A 4 5.82 -59.95 16.93
CA LYS A 4 6.28 -59.82 15.55
C LYS A 4 6.59 -58.32 15.34
N LYS A 5 7.81 -57.98 14.89
CA LYS A 5 8.16 -56.65 14.40
C LYS A 5 7.69 -56.53 12.96
N GLU A 6 6.91 -55.49 12.67
CA GLU A 6 6.56 -55.05 11.31
C GLU A 6 7.43 -53.83 10.94
N ASP A 7 8.14 -53.92 9.81
CA ASP A 7 8.78 -52.77 9.15
C ASP A 7 7.71 -52.02 8.35
N SER A 8 7.37 -50.80 8.77
CA SER A 8 6.42 -49.93 8.06
C SER A 8 7.13 -49.13 6.97
N GLY A 9 6.82 -49.45 5.71
CA GLY A 9 7.34 -48.79 4.51
C GLY A 9 6.91 -47.32 4.37
N PHE A 10 7.83 -46.50 3.87
CA PHE A 10 7.65 -45.06 3.63
C PHE A 10 7.05 -44.81 2.23
N THR A 11 5.88 -44.19 2.16
CA THR A 11 5.23 -43.81 0.88
C THR A 11 5.38 -42.32 0.61
N ILE A 12 6.10 -41.98 -0.46
CA ILE A 12 6.24 -40.61 -0.96
C ILE A 12 5.17 -40.40 -2.03
N THR A 13 4.15 -39.61 -1.73
CA THR A 13 3.08 -39.30 -2.69
C THR A 13 3.46 -38.08 -3.52
N ASP A 14 3.77 -38.29 -4.79
CA ASP A 14 4.07 -37.22 -5.75
C ASP A 14 2.77 -36.47 -6.12
N ARG A 15 2.79 -35.13 -6.07
CA ARG A 15 1.62 -34.26 -6.34
C ARG A 15 1.71 -33.47 -7.67
N ARG A 16 2.56 -33.88 -8.61
CA ARG A 16 2.69 -33.14 -9.87
C ARG A 16 1.42 -33.29 -10.73
N LEU A 17 0.99 -32.19 -11.37
CA LEU A 17 -0.19 -32.13 -12.26
C LEU A 17 0.04 -32.77 -13.64
N PHE A 18 1.26 -33.25 -13.92
CA PHE A 18 1.67 -33.80 -15.21
C PHE A 18 2.14 -35.25 -15.03
N THR A 19 1.86 -36.11 -16.00
CA THR A 19 2.47 -37.45 -16.07
C THR A 19 3.98 -37.35 -16.35
N PRO A 20 4.80 -38.38 -16.04
CA PRO A 20 6.23 -38.37 -16.36
C PRO A 20 6.55 -38.22 -17.86
N GLU A 21 5.56 -38.42 -18.72
CA GLU A 21 5.62 -38.21 -20.17
C GLU A 21 5.19 -36.80 -20.62
N GLY A 22 4.83 -35.92 -19.69
CA GLY A 22 4.60 -34.48 -19.96
C GLY A 22 3.17 -34.08 -20.35
N GLU A 23 2.18 -34.95 -20.19
CA GLU A 23 0.77 -34.65 -20.54
C GLU A 23 -0.09 -34.33 -19.30
N LEU A 24 -1.08 -33.46 -19.48
CA LEU A 24 -2.01 -32.98 -18.45
C LEU A 24 -3.19 -33.95 -18.30
N ARG A 25 -3.43 -34.49 -17.10
CA ARG A 25 -4.50 -35.49 -16.86
C ARG A 25 -5.91 -34.90 -17.06
N SER A 26 -6.72 -35.54 -17.89
CA SER A 26 -7.93 -34.97 -18.54
C SER A 26 -9.28 -35.49 -18.00
N GLU A 27 -9.50 -35.57 -16.69
CA GLU A 27 -10.84 -35.86 -16.15
C GLU A 27 -11.51 -34.59 -15.62
N ILE A 28 -12.22 -33.89 -16.50
CA ILE A 28 -13.20 -32.85 -16.17
C ILE A 28 -14.55 -33.31 -16.75
N PRO A 29 -15.59 -33.55 -15.92
CA PRO A 29 -16.95 -33.59 -16.43
C PRO A 29 -17.49 -32.15 -16.56
N GLU A 30 -17.62 -31.67 -17.79
CA GLU A 30 -18.49 -30.54 -18.14
C GLU A 30 -19.94 -31.02 -18.39
N ASP A 31 -20.89 -30.20 -17.94
CA ASP A 31 -22.29 -30.01 -18.38
C ASP A 31 -23.46 -30.58 -17.53
N ALA A 32 -24.05 -29.70 -16.69
CA ALA A 32 -25.48 -29.61 -16.30
C ALA A 32 -25.73 -28.32 -15.45
N PRO A 33 -26.93 -27.69 -15.51
CA PRO A 33 -27.16 -26.23 -15.35
C PRO A 33 -27.07 -25.70 -13.90
N PRO A 34 -26.87 -24.37 -13.69
CA PRO A 34 -26.67 -23.82 -12.36
C PRO A 34 -27.98 -23.82 -11.57
N LYS A 35 -28.06 -24.68 -10.55
CA LYS A 35 -28.95 -24.47 -9.40
C LYS A 35 -28.28 -23.44 -8.46
N PRO A 36 -29.06 -22.61 -7.73
CA PRO A 36 -28.50 -21.51 -6.94
C PRO A 36 -27.61 -22.09 -5.85
N VAL A 37 -26.31 -21.84 -5.96
CA VAL A 37 -25.35 -22.18 -4.91
C VAL A 37 -25.56 -21.18 -3.78
N SER A 38 -26.11 -21.68 -2.69
CA SER A 38 -26.08 -21.08 -1.36
C SER A 38 -24.71 -20.47 -1.06
N GLU A 39 -24.71 -19.26 -0.51
CA GLU A 39 -23.56 -18.51 -0.01
C GLU A 39 -22.45 -19.40 0.57
N PRO A 40 -21.17 -19.16 0.21
CA PRO A 40 -20.07 -19.75 0.94
C PRO A 40 -20.05 -19.14 2.34
N ALA A 41 -20.29 -20.00 3.34
CA ALA A 41 -20.13 -19.69 4.75
C ALA A 41 -18.76 -19.03 5.00
N PRO A 42 -18.69 -17.96 5.80
CA PRO A 42 -17.44 -17.29 6.11
C PRO A 42 -16.48 -18.27 6.77
N GLY A 43 -15.30 -18.43 6.17
CA GLY A 43 -14.22 -19.20 6.73
C GLY A 43 -13.97 -18.75 8.16
N LYS A 44 -13.94 -19.72 9.08
CA LYS A 44 -13.48 -19.52 10.46
C LYS A 44 -12.04 -19.02 10.42
N GLN A 45 -11.87 -17.70 10.38
CA GLN A 45 -10.68 -17.07 10.94
C GLN A 45 -10.69 -17.45 12.42
N THR A 46 -9.64 -18.14 12.84
CA THR A 46 -9.37 -18.43 14.23
C THR A 46 -9.34 -17.10 14.98
N ALA A 47 -10.43 -16.76 15.67
CA ALA A 47 -10.46 -15.64 16.59
C ALA A 47 -9.44 -15.95 17.68
N THR A 48 -8.28 -15.31 17.61
CA THR A 48 -7.36 -15.20 18.75
C THR A 48 -8.19 -14.68 19.92
N ALA A 49 -8.15 -15.39 21.06
CA ALA A 49 -8.84 -14.97 22.26
C ALA A 49 -8.46 -13.52 22.59
N PRO A 50 -9.42 -12.64 22.92
CA PRO A 50 -9.11 -11.24 23.23
C PRO A 50 -8.17 -11.18 24.44
N ASP A 51 -7.10 -10.38 24.30
CA ASP A 51 -6.18 -10.09 25.38
C ASP A 51 -6.96 -9.43 26.54
N PRO A 52 -6.93 -10.00 27.77
CA PRO A 52 -7.71 -9.51 28.90
C PRO A 52 -7.34 -8.09 29.36
N ASN A 53 -6.28 -7.49 28.80
CA ASN A 53 -5.82 -6.14 29.17
C ASN A 53 -6.16 -5.05 28.14
N MET A 54 -6.97 -5.35 27.11
CA MET A 54 -7.37 -4.38 26.09
C MET A 54 -8.73 -3.76 26.43
N PRO A 55 -8.92 -2.43 26.30
CA PRO A 55 -10.25 -1.84 26.44
C PRO A 55 -11.22 -2.47 25.44
N PRO A 56 -12.50 -2.67 25.83
CA PRO A 56 -13.47 -3.27 24.94
C PRO A 56 -13.62 -2.41 23.68
N THR A 57 -13.62 -3.06 22.51
CA THR A 57 -13.96 -2.39 21.25
C THR A 57 -15.38 -1.82 21.36
N PRO A 58 -15.65 -0.59 20.84
CA PRO A 58 -16.99 -0.03 20.84
C PRO A 58 -18.01 -0.99 20.26
N SER A 59 -19.19 -1.10 20.88
CA SER A 59 -20.26 -1.96 20.39
C SER A 59 -20.78 -1.49 19.03
N ALA A 60 -21.41 -2.39 18.26
CA ALA A 60 -21.97 -2.03 16.96
C ALA A 60 -23.00 -0.88 17.03
N ALA A 61 -23.74 -0.78 18.14
CA ALA A 61 -24.68 0.31 18.37
C ALA A 61 -23.98 1.66 18.59
N GLU A 62 -22.88 1.67 19.36
CA GLU A 62 -22.07 2.86 19.60
C GLU A 62 -21.33 3.31 18.33
N GLN A 63 -20.73 2.36 17.58
CA GLN A 63 -20.09 2.65 16.29
C GLN A 63 -21.07 3.28 15.29
N LYS A 64 -22.30 2.74 15.22
CA LYS A 64 -23.35 3.30 14.35
C LYS A 64 -23.72 4.72 14.77
N ALA A 65 -23.96 4.94 16.06
CA ALA A 65 -24.30 6.27 16.57
C ALA A 65 -23.19 7.29 16.30
N GLN A 66 -21.92 6.88 16.46
CA GLN A 66 -20.76 7.74 16.17
C GLN A 66 -20.62 8.05 14.68
N ALA A 67 -20.78 7.05 13.81
CA ALA A 67 -20.75 7.24 12.36
C ALA A 67 -21.88 8.17 11.87
N ASP A 68 -23.09 8.02 12.42
CA ASP A 68 -24.22 8.90 12.12
C ASP A 68 -23.96 10.34 12.59
N ALA A 69 -23.37 10.52 13.78
CA ALA A 69 -22.98 11.83 14.29
C ALA A 69 -21.92 12.50 13.40
N TYR A 70 -20.87 11.78 13.00
CA TYR A 70 -19.84 12.28 12.08
C TYR A 70 -20.44 12.65 10.72
N ARG A 71 -21.30 11.78 10.16
CA ARG A 71 -21.98 12.04 8.88
C ARG A 71 -22.89 13.27 8.94
N LYS A 72 -23.55 13.51 10.07
CA LYS A 72 -24.37 14.71 10.27
C LYS A 72 -23.48 15.97 10.33
N SER A 73 -22.37 15.90 11.06
CA SER A 73 -21.43 17.01 11.21
C SER A 73 -20.75 17.38 9.90
N SER A 74 -20.31 16.39 9.11
CA SER A 74 -19.70 16.62 7.79
C SER A 74 -20.68 17.28 6.82
N LYS A 75 -21.92 16.81 6.75
CA LYS A 75 -22.97 17.44 5.92
C LYS A 75 -23.26 18.90 6.29
N ASP A 76 -23.24 19.23 7.59
CA ASP A 76 -23.41 20.62 8.03
C ASP A 76 -22.24 21.49 7.59
N LEU A 77 -21.01 20.97 7.67
CA LEU A 77 -19.82 21.65 7.18
C LEU A 77 -19.88 21.87 5.66
N ASP A 78 -20.24 20.83 4.89
CA ASP A 78 -20.41 20.93 3.44
C ASP A 78 -21.43 22.00 3.06
N ALA A 79 -22.58 22.05 3.76
CA ALA A 79 -23.59 23.07 3.54
C ALA A 79 -23.06 24.49 3.82
N ARG A 80 -22.23 24.66 4.85
CA ARG A 80 -21.59 25.95 5.16
C ARG A 80 -20.54 26.35 4.11
N VAL A 81 -19.78 25.38 3.60
CA VAL A 81 -18.80 25.60 2.53
C VAL A 81 -19.51 26.09 1.26
N GLU A 82 -20.59 25.42 0.87
CA GLU A 82 -21.43 25.82 -0.28
C GLU A 82 -22.02 27.23 -0.09
N LEU A 83 -22.50 27.56 1.12
CA LEU A 83 -22.96 28.91 1.47
C LEU A 83 -21.85 29.97 1.41
N SER A 84 -20.58 29.59 1.59
CA SER A 84 -19.42 30.47 1.50
C SER A 84 -18.93 30.71 0.06
N GLY A 85 -19.56 30.07 -0.93
CA GLY A 85 -19.20 30.19 -2.35
C GLY A 85 -18.10 29.25 -2.83
N HIS A 86 -17.68 28.29 -1.99
CA HIS A 86 -16.76 27.21 -2.37
C HIS A 86 -17.55 25.92 -2.60
N SER A 87 -17.11 25.06 -3.52
CA SER A 87 -17.80 23.78 -3.70
C SER A 87 -17.30 22.74 -2.70
N ALA A 88 -18.22 22.14 -1.94
CA ALA A 88 -17.92 21.00 -1.07
C ALA A 88 -17.38 19.80 -1.86
N LYS A 89 -17.77 19.67 -3.13
CA LYS A 89 -17.25 18.62 -4.02
C LYS A 89 -15.75 18.75 -4.31
N GLU A 90 -15.21 19.97 -4.31
CA GLU A 90 -13.77 20.21 -4.44
C GLU A 90 -13.00 19.80 -3.17
N LEU A 91 -13.69 19.72 -2.04
CA LEU A 91 -13.13 19.30 -0.76
C LEU A 91 -13.33 17.79 -0.50
N GLU A 92 -14.06 17.09 -1.36
CA GLU A 92 -14.28 15.65 -1.24
C GLU A 92 -12.95 14.90 -1.34
N MET A 93 -12.78 13.92 -0.46
CA MET A 93 -11.57 13.12 -0.41
C MET A 93 -11.68 11.95 -1.40
N THR A 94 -11.02 12.09 -2.55
CA THR A 94 -10.86 10.99 -3.53
C THR A 94 -9.56 10.23 -3.30
N PHE A 95 -9.44 9.02 -3.86
CA PHE A 95 -8.19 8.27 -3.79
C PHE A 95 -7.04 9.03 -4.47
N GLU A 96 -7.28 9.63 -5.63
CA GLU A 96 -6.29 10.49 -6.31
C GLU A 96 -5.87 11.69 -5.47
N ARG A 97 -6.82 12.38 -4.80
CA ARG A 97 -6.53 13.48 -3.87
C ARG A 97 -5.66 13.01 -2.71
N PHE A 98 -5.92 11.82 -2.18
CA PHE A 98 -5.13 11.22 -1.11
C PHE A 98 -3.72 10.92 -1.57
N LEU A 99 -3.56 10.26 -2.72
CA LEU A 99 -2.26 9.99 -3.31
C LEU A 99 -1.48 11.27 -3.63
N ALA A 100 -2.16 12.29 -4.17
CA ALA A 100 -1.57 13.60 -4.44
C ALA A 100 -1.07 14.27 -3.15
N SER A 101 -1.80 14.15 -2.04
CA SER A 101 -1.36 14.67 -0.74
C SER A 101 -0.09 13.99 -0.23
N LEU A 102 0.03 12.67 -0.40
CA LEU A 102 1.24 11.91 -0.03
C LEU A 102 2.41 12.26 -0.96
N TYR A 103 2.15 12.39 -2.26
CA TYR A 103 3.15 12.83 -3.24
C TYR A 103 3.73 14.20 -2.88
N MET A 104 2.85 15.18 -2.60
CA MET A 104 3.27 16.53 -2.20
C MET A 104 4.10 16.51 -0.90
N SER A 105 3.65 15.72 0.07
CA SER A 105 4.37 15.54 1.33
C SER A 105 5.78 14.99 1.10
N ALA A 106 5.93 13.97 0.25
CA ALA A 106 7.24 13.41 -0.10
C ALA A 106 8.13 14.40 -0.84
N MET A 107 7.59 15.19 -1.77
CA MET A 107 8.35 16.23 -2.48
C MET A 107 8.87 17.31 -1.52
N MET A 108 8.05 17.73 -0.56
CA MET A 108 8.46 18.68 0.47
C MET A 108 9.52 18.08 1.40
N GLN A 109 9.35 16.83 1.82
CA GLN A 109 10.34 16.09 2.61
C GLN A 109 11.67 15.89 1.87
N LEU A 110 11.65 15.79 0.54
CA LEU A 110 12.87 15.74 -0.27
C LEU A 110 13.53 17.11 -0.46
N GLY A 111 12.92 18.20 0.03
CA GLY A 111 13.37 19.57 -0.19
C GLY A 111 13.18 20.06 -1.63
N LEU A 112 12.38 19.35 -2.44
CA LEU A 112 12.06 19.70 -3.83
C LEU A 112 10.86 20.65 -3.92
N MET A 113 10.13 20.80 -2.83
CA MET A 113 9.13 21.83 -2.61
C MET A 113 9.30 22.45 -1.22
N HIS A 114 8.92 23.72 -1.09
CA HIS A 114 8.92 24.45 0.18
C HIS A 114 7.88 25.58 0.11
N GLU A 115 7.40 26.04 1.27
CA GLU A 115 6.50 27.19 1.32
C GLU A 115 7.25 28.48 1.00
N GLU A 116 6.54 29.47 0.44
CA GLU A 116 7.11 30.77 0.11
C GLU A 116 7.66 31.46 1.36
N GLY A 117 8.97 31.72 1.36
CA GLY A 117 9.68 32.35 2.48
C GLY A 117 10.28 31.38 3.49
N GLU A 118 10.01 30.07 3.38
CA GLU A 118 10.67 29.04 4.18
C GLU A 118 11.90 28.48 3.45
N GLN A 119 12.89 27.99 4.20
CA GLN A 119 14.06 27.34 3.62
C GLN A 119 13.74 25.87 3.30
N PRO A 120 14.19 25.34 2.15
CA PRO A 120 14.06 23.92 1.85
C PRO A 120 14.72 23.08 2.95
N HIS A 121 13.94 22.18 3.56
CA HIS A 121 14.45 21.23 4.56
C HIS A 121 14.33 19.81 4.03
N VAL A 122 15.44 19.06 4.07
CA VAL A 122 15.46 17.66 3.62
C VAL A 122 15.28 16.71 4.81
N ASP A 123 14.19 15.98 4.81
CA ASP A 123 13.90 14.83 5.68
C ASP A 123 13.85 13.54 4.86
N LEU A 124 15.01 12.91 4.69
CA LEU A 124 15.14 11.65 3.95
C LEU A 124 14.41 10.47 4.63
N VAL A 125 14.26 10.51 5.96
CA VAL A 125 13.61 9.41 6.69
C VAL A 125 12.11 9.50 6.46
N GLY A 126 11.53 10.69 6.62
CA GLY A 126 10.13 10.96 6.31
C GLY A 126 9.80 10.69 4.84
N ALA A 127 10.61 11.19 3.90
CA ALA A 127 10.40 10.95 2.47
C ALA A 127 10.34 9.45 2.14
N ARG A 128 11.27 8.66 2.69
CA ARG A 128 11.29 7.21 2.51
C ARG A 128 10.02 6.56 3.05
N GLN A 129 9.59 6.92 4.25
CA GLN A 129 8.38 6.36 4.86
C GLN A 129 7.13 6.66 4.02
N THR A 130 7.04 7.86 3.46
CA THR A 130 5.93 8.24 2.57
C THR A 130 5.95 7.42 1.27
N ILE A 131 7.12 7.23 0.66
CA ILE A 131 7.29 6.37 -0.52
C ILE A 131 6.93 4.91 -0.22
N ASP A 132 7.36 4.38 0.92
CA ASP A 132 7.05 3.02 1.36
C ASP A 132 5.53 2.88 1.62
N THR A 133 4.87 3.91 2.14
CA THR A 133 3.41 3.94 2.31
C THR A 133 2.69 3.87 0.97
N LEU A 134 3.12 4.65 -0.02
CA LEU A 134 2.60 4.56 -1.39
C LEU A 134 2.82 3.16 -2.00
N GLY A 135 3.98 2.55 -1.71
CA GLY A 135 4.30 1.19 -2.14
C GLY A 135 3.34 0.16 -1.52
N LEU A 136 3.10 0.26 -0.22
CA LEU A 136 2.15 -0.59 0.49
C LEU A 136 0.72 -0.44 -0.06
N LEU A 137 0.30 0.80 -0.35
CA LEU A 137 -1.00 1.05 -0.98
C LEU A 137 -1.08 0.35 -2.33
N SER A 138 -0.06 0.48 -3.19
CA SER A 138 -0.04 -0.19 -4.50
C SER A 138 -0.19 -1.71 -4.38
N GLU A 139 0.39 -2.34 -3.36
CA GLU A 139 0.24 -3.77 -3.15
C GLU A 139 -1.14 -4.15 -2.61
N LYS A 140 -1.64 -3.39 -1.62
CA LYS A 140 -2.89 -3.70 -0.92
C LYS A 140 -4.15 -3.35 -1.72
N THR A 141 -4.06 -2.44 -2.67
CA THR A 141 -5.21 -2.02 -3.49
C THR A 141 -5.23 -2.66 -4.88
N LYS A 142 -4.29 -3.56 -5.19
CA LYS A 142 -4.21 -4.24 -6.50
C LYS A 142 -5.54 -4.90 -6.88
N GLY A 143 -6.01 -4.62 -8.10
CA GLY A 143 -7.28 -5.13 -8.61
C GLY A 143 -8.53 -4.36 -8.15
N ASN A 144 -8.38 -3.38 -7.25
CA ASN A 144 -9.46 -2.50 -6.79
C ASN A 144 -9.34 -1.07 -7.33
N LEU A 145 -8.31 -0.77 -8.13
CA LEU A 145 -8.07 0.55 -8.70
C LEU A 145 -8.68 0.65 -10.09
N THR A 146 -9.20 1.83 -10.43
CA THR A 146 -9.43 2.22 -11.81
C THR A 146 -8.10 2.36 -12.55
N SER A 147 -8.13 2.30 -13.89
CA SER A 147 -6.92 2.49 -14.69
C SER A 147 -6.28 3.87 -14.48
N GLY A 148 -7.07 4.91 -14.19
CA GLY A 148 -6.55 6.24 -13.87
C GLY A 148 -5.75 6.23 -12.57
N GLU A 149 -6.35 5.69 -11.50
CA GLU A 149 -5.74 5.60 -10.18
C GLU A 149 -4.49 4.72 -10.17
N GLU A 150 -4.51 3.58 -10.87
CA GLU A 150 -3.35 2.70 -10.97
C GLU A 150 -2.18 3.40 -11.68
N ASN A 151 -2.44 4.03 -12.84
CA ASN A 151 -1.40 4.77 -13.55
C ASN A 151 -0.86 5.94 -12.74
N PHE A 152 -1.73 6.69 -12.06
CA PHE A 152 -1.33 7.79 -11.19
C PHE A 152 -0.42 7.32 -10.07
N LEU A 153 -0.81 6.25 -9.35
CA LEU A 153 0.00 5.68 -8.28
C LEU A 153 1.37 5.17 -8.75
N GLN A 154 1.42 4.49 -9.91
CA GLN A 154 2.68 4.03 -10.48
C GLN A 154 3.60 5.19 -10.86
N ASN A 155 3.04 6.25 -11.46
CA ASN A 155 3.81 7.45 -11.81
C ASN A 155 4.37 8.14 -10.57
N CYS A 156 3.55 8.36 -9.54
CA CYS A 156 4.01 8.93 -8.27
C CYS A 156 5.14 8.10 -7.65
N LEU A 157 4.99 6.78 -7.61
CA LEU A 157 6.03 5.89 -7.07
C LEU A 157 7.33 5.95 -7.88
N TYR A 158 7.24 5.99 -9.20
CA TYR A 158 8.40 6.08 -10.08
C TYR A 158 9.17 7.39 -9.85
N GLU A 159 8.48 8.53 -9.95
CA GLU A 159 9.08 9.86 -9.82
C GLU A 159 9.73 10.05 -8.45
N LEU A 160 9.03 9.71 -7.37
CA LEU A 160 9.55 9.88 -6.02
C LEU A 160 10.77 8.99 -5.74
N ARG A 161 10.80 7.76 -6.27
CA ARG A 161 11.95 6.86 -6.07
C ARG A 161 13.19 7.38 -6.79
N ILE A 162 13.03 7.90 -8.01
CA ILE A 162 14.13 8.53 -8.75
C ILE A 162 14.62 9.77 -7.98
N ALA A 163 13.69 10.67 -7.61
CA ALA A 163 14.01 11.86 -6.85
C ALA A 163 14.74 11.55 -5.53
N TYR A 164 14.29 10.53 -4.80
CA TYR A 164 14.94 10.07 -3.58
C TYR A 164 16.39 9.63 -3.82
N VAL A 165 16.63 8.82 -4.86
CA VAL A 165 17.99 8.37 -5.21
C VAL A 165 18.87 9.55 -5.64
N GLU A 166 18.34 10.51 -6.39
CA GLU A 166 19.09 11.70 -6.80
C GLU A 166 19.48 12.57 -5.61
N VAL A 167 18.54 12.86 -4.72
CA VAL A 167 18.80 13.68 -3.51
C VAL A 167 19.80 12.98 -2.60
N THR A 168 19.63 11.68 -2.34
CA THR A 168 20.58 10.92 -1.50
C THR A 168 21.98 10.86 -2.11
N ASN A 169 22.09 10.68 -3.43
CA ASN A 169 23.38 10.71 -4.12
C ASN A 169 24.03 12.10 -4.11
N ALA A 170 23.24 13.17 -4.24
CA ALA A 170 23.72 14.54 -4.17
C ALA A 170 24.30 14.87 -2.78
N LEU A 171 23.62 14.42 -1.72
CA LEU A 171 24.07 14.60 -0.33
C LEU A 171 25.29 13.74 0.02
N ALA A 172 25.42 12.56 -0.58
CA ALA A 172 26.56 11.67 -0.35
C ALA A 172 27.84 12.11 -1.11
N ARG A 173 27.72 12.99 -2.12
CA ARG A 173 28.88 13.47 -2.88
C ARG A 173 29.61 14.55 -2.07
N PRO A 174 30.91 14.38 -1.76
CA PRO A 174 31.66 15.43 -1.09
C PRO A 174 31.72 16.69 -1.98
N PRO A 175 31.73 17.90 -1.40
CA PRO A 175 31.93 19.11 -2.18
C PRO A 175 33.25 18.98 -2.93
N GLN A 176 33.21 19.03 -4.26
CA GLN A 176 34.42 19.10 -5.06
C GLN A 176 35.16 20.38 -4.66
N ALA A 177 36.29 20.22 -3.98
CA ALA A 177 37.21 21.32 -3.78
C ALA A 177 37.54 21.91 -5.17
N PRO A 178 37.44 23.23 -5.38
CA PRO A 178 37.90 23.84 -6.61
C PRO A 178 39.35 23.40 -6.81
N GLY A 179 39.60 22.77 -7.96
CA GLY A 179 40.84 22.07 -8.24
C GLY A 179 42.04 22.90 -7.83
N ALA A 180 42.92 22.28 -7.04
CA ALA A 180 44.25 22.78 -6.81
C ALA A 180 44.87 23.10 -8.17
N ALA A 181 44.99 24.40 -8.49
CA ALA A 181 45.82 24.90 -9.56
C ALA A 181 47.28 24.64 -9.17
N THR A 182 47.70 23.39 -9.30
CA THR A 182 49.10 22.97 -9.22
C THR A 182 49.54 22.52 -10.60
N GLY A 183 50.37 23.35 -11.24
CA GLY A 183 50.97 23.12 -12.54
C GLY A 183 51.53 24.43 -13.11
N THR A 184 52.59 25.02 -12.52
CA THR A 184 54.02 24.74 -12.80
C THR A 184 54.66 25.80 -13.70
N THR A 185 55.53 26.59 -13.06
CA THR A 185 56.73 27.28 -13.55
C THR A 185 57.22 26.92 -14.96
N GLY A 186 57.49 27.92 -15.80
CA GLY A 186 58.24 27.70 -17.04
C GLY A 186 58.51 28.95 -17.88
N ARG A 187 59.63 29.62 -17.55
CA ARG A 187 60.47 30.52 -18.38
C ARG A 187 60.22 32.03 -18.35
#